data_AF-A0AAW2HFA6-F1
#
_entry.id   AF-A0AAW2HFA6-F1
#
_cell.length_a   1.000
_cell.length_b   1.000
_cell.length_c   1.000
_cell.angle_alpha   90.00
_cell.angle_beta   90.00
_cell.angle_gamma   90.00
#
_symmetry.space_group_name_H-M   'P 1'
#
loop_
_entity.id
_entity.type
_entity.pdbx_description
1 polymer ?
#
loop_
_entity_poly.entity_id
_entity_poly.type
_entity_poly.pdbx_seq_one_letter_code
_entity_poly.pdbx_strand_id
1 'polypeptide(L)'
;MHSGERSGPQGFDDDFTYDAFEELWEAVDSIDQGEVEAEKAPEQEEQRDGNVVVDEIENDPFIKEYKFAEEQIDDNPIAALKKYDAILSRKQDEIRALIGRARALDKIAEKEKSNHYLKEAINNYKFVLTTHAHSLKDEQFLDVSERCIERMRFGGYFKSAIDIHKALIKKFPNNPKYRNDLAVTYLFLNEIPSARTVLNETLKTWPKNGFALVHYGFILKTVDNNHAEAADMFIAGIKTKEPGVIDGRFFFHLGDALNRIGRGKEAMEWYDQGVKEGLFLSKYQRSLYNVNRLKGQPWWTHDETTYQDFFKKLEKNWQKIRDEGLALLNGKGVNLFKQEAENLKDTGDWRQLDLYFRGRRHSNCDQAPYTCSLISSFHPASTCTRGQVKFSVMLPSTHVWPHCGPTNCRLRSHLGLVIPKNTFLRVAEETRSWEEGKVIVFDDSFEHEVWHNGTSARLVLIVDVWHPELTPQERKYLSPI
;
A
#
# COMPACT_ATOMS: atom_id res chain seq x y z
N MET A 1 31.15 1.02 -24.36
CA MET A 1 30.38 0.00 -25.10
C MET A 1 29.31 -0.56 -24.17
N HIS A 2 28.06 -0.30 -24.56
CA HIS A 2 26.76 -0.74 -24.01
C HIS A 2 26.53 -0.72 -22.49
N SER A 3 26.18 0.47 -22.00
CA SER A 3 25.32 0.70 -20.84
C SER A 3 23.85 0.52 -21.23
N GLY A 4 23.19 -0.53 -20.74
CA GLY A 4 21.74 -0.71 -20.87
C GLY A 4 21.02 0.05 -19.77
N GLU A 5 20.56 1.26 -20.09
CA GLU A 5 19.59 2.01 -19.29
C GLU A 5 18.26 1.26 -19.30
N ARG A 6 17.76 0.87 -18.12
CA ARG A 6 16.34 0.52 -17.96
C ARG A 6 15.58 1.82 -17.81
N SER A 7 14.94 2.23 -18.90
CA SER A 7 13.89 3.23 -18.92
C SER A 7 12.79 2.84 -17.91
N GLY A 8 12.40 3.80 -17.08
CA GLY A 8 11.10 3.75 -16.40
C GLY A 8 9.96 3.74 -17.44
N PRO A 9 8.71 3.46 -17.04
CA PRO A 9 7.59 3.53 -17.96
C PRO A 9 7.53 4.95 -18.54
N GLN A 10 7.74 5.05 -19.86
CA GLN A 10 7.54 6.26 -20.62
C GLN A 10 6.12 6.75 -20.37
N GLY A 11 5.99 8.06 -20.19
CA GLY A 11 4.70 8.74 -20.08
C GLY A 11 3.79 8.31 -21.23
N PHE A 12 2.55 8.01 -20.86
CA PHE A 12 1.47 7.89 -21.82
C PHE A 12 1.20 9.30 -22.36
N ASP A 13 1.27 9.46 -23.68
CA ASP A 13 0.46 10.48 -24.34
C ASP A 13 -1.00 10.03 -24.17
N ASP A 14 -1.76 10.77 -23.37
CA ASP A 14 -3.22 10.62 -23.20
C ASP A 14 -3.91 10.93 -24.55
N ASP A 15 -3.90 9.98 -25.48
CA ASP A 15 -4.69 10.03 -26.72
C ASP A 15 -6.12 9.48 -26.52
N PHE A 16 -6.61 9.43 -25.27
CA PHE A 16 -8.05 9.39 -24.99
C PHE A 16 -8.49 10.81 -24.66
N THR A 17 -9.04 11.49 -25.67
CA THR A 17 -9.50 12.87 -25.60
C THR A 17 -10.66 13.03 -24.62
N TYR A 18 -10.91 14.27 -24.19
CA TYR A 18 -12.07 14.69 -23.39
C TYR A 18 -13.40 14.16 -23.97
N ASP A 19 -13.47 13.95 -25.29
CA ASP A 19 -14.67 13.52 -26.01
C ASP A 19 -15.12 12.10 -25.65
N ALA A 20 -14.19 11.15 -25.45
CA ALA A 20 -14.55 9.77 -25.07
C ALA A 20 -15.09 9.67 -23.62
N PHE A 21 -14.90 10.71 -22.81
CA PHE A 21 -15.39 10.79 -21.43
C PHE A 21 -16.77 11.44 -21.33
N GLU A 22 -17.07 12.44 -22.18
CA GLU A 22 -18.43 12.96 -22.36
C GLU A 22 -19.37 11.86 -22.85
N GLU A 23 -18.92 11.02 -23.79
CA GLU A 23 -19.70 9.87 -24.27
C GLU A 23 -20.08 8.89 -23.15
N LEU A 24 -19.16 8.59 -22.21
CA LEU A 24 -19.49 7.75 -21.05
C LEU A 24 -20.49 8.44 -20.11
N TRP A 25 -20.40 9.76 -19.95
CA TRP A 25 -21.27 10.55 -19.07
C TRP A 25 -22.69 10.71 -19.62
N GLU A 26 -22.80 11.13 -20.89
CA GLU A 26 -24.02 11.11 -21.69
C GLU A 26 -24.63 9.71 -21.67
N ALA A 27 -23.76 8.69 -21.73
CA ALA A 27 -24.24 7.32 -21.73
C ALA A 27 -24.89 6.87 -20.42
N VAL A 28 -24.48 7.48 -19.30
CA VAL A 28 -25.14 7.21 -18.02
C VAL A 28 -26.32 8.16 -17.79
N ASP A 29 -26.34 9.36 -18.37
CA ASP A 29 -27.46 10.33 -18.20
C ASP A 29 -28.74 9.91 -18.93
N SER A 30 -28.66 9.30 -20.11
CA SER A 30 -29.88 8.91 -20.85
C SER A 30 -30.60 7.68 -20.26
N ILE A 31 -30.02 7.03 -19.25
CA ILE A 31 -30.65 5.95 -18.47
C ILE A 31 -31.65 6.51 -17.44
N ASP A 32 -31.49 7.76 -17.01
CA ASP A 32 -32.26 8.37 -15.89
C ASP A 32 -33.57 9.07 -16.34
N GLN A 33 -33.95 8.98 -17.62
CA GLN A 33 -35.17 9.63 -18.16
C GLN A 33 -36.42 8.73 -18.18
N GLY A 34 -36.44 7.66 -17.38
CA GLY A 34 -37.66 6.86 -17.13
C GLY A 34 -38.31 7.25 -15.81
N GLU A 35 -39.23 8.21 -15.82
CA GLU A 35 -40.08 8.55 -14.66
C GLU A 35 -40.83 7.30 -14.15
N VAL A 36 -40.64 6.95 -12.88
CA VAL A 36 -41.46 5.93 -12.18
C VAL A 36 -42.55 6.67 -11.41
N GLU A 37 -43.74 6.78 -12.00
CA GLU A 37 -44.97 7.03 -11.25
C GLU A 37 -45.34 5.77 -10.45
N ALA A 38 -45.49 5.95 -9.13
CA ALA A 38 -45.92 4.90 -8.24
C ALA A 38 -47.45 4.73 -8.30
N GLU A 39 -47.94 3.72 -9.03
CA GLU A 39 -49.31 3.22 -8.87
C GLU A 39 -49.35 1.76 -8.37
N LYS A 40 -50.30 1.51 -7.47
CA LYS A 40 -50.53 0.25 -6.78
C LYS A 40 -51.00 -0.85 -7.75
N ALA A 41 -50.34 -2.01 -7.73
CA ALA A 41 -50.76 -3.20 -8.45
C ALA A 41 -51.98 -3.89 -7.77
N PRO A 42 -52.96 -4.39 -8.54
CA PRO A 42 -53.78 -5.52 -8.14
C PRO A 42 -53.15 -6.84 -8.62
N GLU A 43 -53.30 -7.88 -7.80
CA GLU A 43 -52.87 -9.25 -8.07
C GLU A 43 -53.61 -9.86 -9.26
N GLN A 44 -52.88 -10.32 -10.28
CA GLN A 44 -53.33 -11.36 -11.21
C GLN A 44 -52.18 -12.32 -11.52
N GLU A 45 -52.45 -13.62 -11.35
CA GLU A 45 -51.57 -14.74 -11.67
C GLU A 45 -51.37 -14.85 -13.20
N GLU A 46 -50.12 -14.78 -13.67
CA GLU A 46 -49.77 -15.10 -15.04
C GLU A 46 -48.99 -16.43 -15.10
N GLN A 47 -49.58 -17.40 -15.82
CA GLN A 47 -48.94 -18.63 -16.25
C GLN A 47 -47.77 -18.31 -17.17
N ARG A 48 -46.57 -18.77 -16.80
CA ARG A 48 -45.35 -18.65 -17.62
C ARG A 48 -45.39 -19.64 -18.77
N ASP A 49 -45.56 -19.14 -19.99
CA ASP A 49 -45.22 -19.87 -21.21
C ASP A 49 -43.69 -19.90 -21.38
N GLY A 50 -43.12 -21.11 -21.31
CA GLY A 50 -41.67 -21.36 -21.20
C GLY A 50 -40.90 -21.39 -22.52
N ASN A 51 -41.35 -20.74 -23.60
CA ASN A 51 -40.82 -21.01 -24.95
C ASN A 51 -40.14 -19.83 -25.68
N VAL A 52 -39.94 -18.66 -25.07
CA VAL A 52 -39.34 -17.51 -25.81
C VAL A 52 -37.82 -17.40 -25.63
N VAL A 53 -37.23 -17.98 -24.58
CA VAL A 53 -35.79 -17.78 -24.25
C VAL A 53 -34.86 -18.80 -24.93
N VAL A 54 -35.39 -19.92 -25.45
CA VAL A 54 -34.57 -20.98 -26.06
C VAL A 54 -34.25 -20.69 -27.53
N ASP A 55 -35.14 -20.02 -28.26
CA ASP A 55 -35.03 -19.82 -29.72
C ASP A 55 -33.99 -18.77 -30.15
N GLU A 56 -33.60 -17.82 -29.29
CA GLU A 56 -32.57 -16.82 -29.61
C GLU A 56 -31.13 -17.37 -29.51
N ILE A 57 -30.90 -18.41 -28.71
CA ILE A 57 -29.56 -18.97 -28.48
C ILE A 57 -29.15 -19.94 -29.60
N GLU A 58 -30.10 -20.63 -30.24
CA GLU A 58 -29.81 -21.59 -31.31
C GLU A 58 -29.56 -20.94 -32.68
N ASN A 59 -29.97 -19.69 -32.89
CA ASN A 59 -29.81 -18.97 -34.16
C ASN A 59 -28.63 -17.98 -34.20
N ASP A 60 -27.80 -17.90 -33.16
CA ASP A 60 -26.58 -17.08 -33.17
C ASP A 60 -25.54 -17.70 -34.15
N PRO A 61 -25.16 -17.00 -35.24
CA PRO A 61 -24.25 -17.53 -36.25
C PRO A 61 -22.84 -17.82 -35.71
N PHE A 62 -22.51 -17.32 -34.51
CA PHE A 62 -21.22 -17.50 -33.86
C PHE A 62 -21.27 -18.43 -32.63
N ILE A 63 -22.40 -19.09 -32.36
CA ILE A 63 -22.60 -19.86 -31.12
C ILE A 63 -21.54 -20.95 -30.90
N LYS A 64 -21.05 -21.57 -31.98
CA LYS A 64 -19.99 -22.59 -31.92
C LYS A 64 -18.64 -21.97 -31.57
N GLU A 65 -18.31 -20.83 -32.18
CA GLU A 65 -17.10 -20.07 -31.83
C GLU A 65 -17.14 -19.56 -30.39
N TYR A 66 -18.29 -19.09 -29.91
CA TYR A 66 -18.45 -18.68 -28.51
C TYR A 66 -18.23 -19.82 -27.55
N LYS A 67 -18.93 -20.96 -27.73
CA LYS A 67 -18.76 -22.14 -26.86
C LYS A 67 -17.30 -22.59 -26.81
N PHE A 68 -16.63 -22.69 -27.96
CA PHE A 68 -15.22 -23.03 -28.00
C PHE A 68 -14.35 -22.00 -27.28
N ALA A 69 -14.57 -20.69 -27.51
CA ALA A 69 -13.75 -19.65 -26.89
C ALA A 69 -13.91 -19.62 -25.37
N GLU A 70 -15.14 -19.80 -24.88
CA GLU A 70 -15.47 -19.86 -23.45
C GLU A 70 -14.85 -21.09 -22.78
N GLU A 71 -14.91 -22.27 -23.42
CA GLU A 71 -14.25 -23.49 -22.93
C GLU A 71 -12.72 -23.35 -22.90
N GLN A 72 -12.14 -22.62 -23.85
CA GLN A 72 -10.69 -22.47 -23.97
C GLN A 72 -10.13 -21.30 -23.16
N ILE A 73 -10.96 -20.43 -22.58
CA ILE A 73 -10.45 -19.18 -21.97
C ILE A 73 -9.46 -19.46 -20.85
N ASP A 74 -9.70 -20.48 -20.02
CA ASP A 74 -8.82 -20.83 -18.92
C ASP A 74 -7.63 -21.69 -19.35
N ASP A 75 -7.82 -22.62 -20.29
CA ASP A 75 -6.78 -23.58 -20.70
C ASP A 75 -5.86 -23.01 -21.79
N ASN A 76 -6.44 -22.40 -22.82
CA ASN A 76 -5.74 -21.85 -23.97
C ASN A 76 -6.31 -20.47 -24.38
N PRO A 77 -6.04 -19.41 -23.59
CA PRO A 77 -6.63 -18.09 -23.84
C PRO A 77 -6.19 -17.46 -25.17
N ILE A 78 -5.05 -17.89 -25.73
CA ILE A 78 -4.63 -17.47 -27.09
C ILE A 78 -5.58 -18.04 -28.16
N ALA A 79 -6.02 -19.30 -28.00
CA ALA A 79 -7.01 -19.88 -28.90
C ALA A 79 -8.38 -19.21 -28.75
N ALA A 80 -8.79 -18.90 -27.52
CA ALA A 80 -10.01 -18.13 -27.23
C ALA A 80 -9.95 -16.74 -27.88
N LEU A 81 -8.85 -16.01 -27.69
CA LEU A 81 -8.62 -14.69 -28.29
C LEU A 81 -8.77 -14.72 -29.82
N LYS A 82 -8.14 -15.70 -30.49
CA LYS A 82 -8.27 -15.87 -31.95
C LYS A 82 -9.72 -16.08 -32.41
N LYS A 83 -10.55 -16.76 -31.62
CA LYS A 83 -11.97 -16.94 -31.94
C LYS A 83 -12.75 -15.64 -31.78
N TYR A 84 -12.54 -14.91 -30.70
CA TYR A 84 -13.18 -13.61 -30.51
C TYR A 84 -12.74 -12.61 -31.59
N ASP A 85 -11.45 -12.52 -31.92
CA ASP A 85 -10.96 -11.68 -33.02
C ASP A 85 -11.59 -12.06 -34.37
N ALA A 86 -11.79 -13.35 -34.64
CA ALA A 86 -12.47 -13.81 -35.86
C ALA A 86 -13.96 -13.47 -35.89
N ILE A 87 -14.64 -13.40 -34.74
CA ILE A 87 -16.02 -12.90 -34.67
C ILE A 87 -16.01 -11.39 -34.95
N LEU A 88 -15.12 -10.64 -34.30
CA LEU A 88 -15.03 -9.18 -34.43
C LEU A 88 -14.61 -8.72 -35.83
N SER A 89 -13.84 -9.53 -36.56
CA SER A 89 -13.54 -9.24 -37.98
C SER A 89 -14.76 -9.35 -38.89
N ARG A 90 -15.79 -10.11 -38.47
CA ARG A 90 -17.06 -10.27 -39.20
C ARG A 90 -18.14 -9.31 -38.70
N LYS A 91 -18.12 -8.98 -37.40
CA LYS A 91 -19.05 -8.07 -36.73
C LYS A 91 -18.33 -7.28 -35.64
N GLN A 92 -17.89 -6.07 -35.99
CA GLN A 92 -16.98 -5.27 -35.15
C GLN A 92 -17.57 -4.89 -33.79
N ASP A 93 -18.87 -4.58 -33.73
CA ASP A 93 -19.56 -4.10 -32.51
C ASP A 93 -20.26 -5.21 -31.72
N GLU A 94 -19.83 -6.47 -31.90
CA GLU A 94 -20.42 -7.60 -31.21
C GLU A 94 -19.97 -7.65 -29.73
N ILE A 95 -20.81 -7.12 -28.84
CA ILE A 95 -20.53 -6.90 -27.41
C ILE A 95 -20.02 -8.17 -26.72
N ARG A 96 -20.66 -9.33 -26.96
CA ARG A 96 -20.23 -10.60 -26.33
C ARG A 96 -18.80 -10.97 -26.75
N ALA A 97 -18.44 -10.71 -28.01
CA ALA A 97 -17.09 -10.97 -28.50
C ALA A 97 -16.07 -9.95 -27.99
N LEU A 98 -16.45 -8.67 -27.84
CA LEU A 98 -15.59 -7.65 -27.23
C LEU A 98 -15.26 -8.00 -25.77
N ILE A 99 -16.27 -8.31 -24.95
CA ILE A 99 -16.06 -8.72 -23.56
C ILE A 99 -15.20 -9.99 -23.49
N GLY A 100 -15.50 -10.98 -24.33
CA GLY A 100 -14.72 -12.22 -24.43
C GLY A 100 -13.26 -11.98 -24.80
N ARG A 101 -13.01 -11.09 -25.77
CA ARG A 101 -11.66 -10.67 -26.18
C ARG A 101 -10.90 -10.04 -25.01
N ALA A 102 -11.52 -9.11 -24.29
CA ALA A 102 -10.91 -8.48 -23.13
C ALA A 102 -10.52 -9.50 -22.04
N ARG A 103 -11.42 -10.45 -21.73
CA ARG A 103 -11.16 -11.53 -20.76
C ARG A 103 -10.04 -12.47 -21.22
N ALA A 104 -9.98 -12.80 -22.51
CA ALA A 104 -8.92 -13.64 -23.06
C ALA A 104 -7.56 -12.93 -22.96
N LEU A 105 -7.47 -11.64 -23.33
CA LEU A 105 -6.25 -10.82 -23.19
C LEU A 105 -5.79 -10.74 -21.73
N ASP A 106 -6.73 -10.53 -20.81
CA ASP A 106 -6.48 -10.50 -19.37
C ASP A 106 -5.88 -11.82 -18.87
N LYS A 107 -6.45 -12.95 -19.29
CA LYS A 107 -5.92 -14.28 -18.95
C LYS A 107 -4.53 -14.53 -19.54
N ILE A 108 -4.26 -14.09 -20.77
CA ILE A 108 -2.91 -14.14 -21.37
C ILE A 108 -1.95 -13.31 -20.53
N ALA A 109 -2.36 -12.10 -20.13
CA ALA A 109 -1.54 -11.22 -19.31
C ALA A 109 -1.11 -11.88 -17.98
N GLU A 110 -2.04 -12.58 -17.32
CA GLU A 110 -1.75 -13.33 -16.08
C GLU A 110 -0.80 -14.52 -16.33
N LYS A 111 -1.07 -15.34 -17.36
CA LYS A 111 -0.25 -16.53 -17.67
C LYS A 111 1.17 -16.18 -18.11
N GLU A 112 1.30 -15.15 -18.94
CA GLU A 112 2.59 -14.73 -19.50
C GLU A 112 3.30 -13.67 -18.64
N LYS A 113 2.63 -13.14 -17.61
CA LYS A 113 3.10 -12.02 -16.79
C LYS A 113 3.46 -10.81 -17.64
N SER A 114 2.60 -10.49 -18.61
CA SER A 114 2.86 -9.50 -19.66
C SER A 114 2.05 -8.22 -19.44
N ASN A 115 2.76 -7.12 -19.18
CA ASN A 115 2.15 -5.79 -19.08
C ASN A 115 1.59 -5.29 -20.42
N HIS A 116 2.09 -5.82 -21.54
CA HIS A 116 1.55 -5.51 -22.87
C HIS A 116 0.11 -5.99 -23.00
N TYR A 117 -0.12 -7.29 -22.75
CA TYR A 117 -1.47 -7.86 -22.80
C TYR A 117 -2.40 -7.30 -21.73
N LEU A 118 -1.87 -6.96 -20.54
CA LEU A 118 -2.65 -6.25 -19.52
C LEU A 118 -3.19 -4.91 -20.06
N LYS A 119 -2.32 -4.13 -20.73
CA LYS A 119 -2.71 -2.84 -21.32
C LYS A 119 -3.75 -3.03 -22.43
N GLU A 120 -3.59 -4.04 -23.28
CA GLU A 120 -4.57 -4.35 -24.33
C GLU A 120 -5.92 -4.77 -23.74
N ALA A 121 -5.93 -5.59 -22.68
CA ALA A 121 -7.14 -5.98 -21.97
C ALA A 121 -7.87 -4.77 -21.38
N ILE A 122 -7.14 -3.89 -20.67
CA ILE A 122 -7.68 -2.65 -20.10
C ILE A 122 -8.31 -1.78 -21.19
N ASN A 123 -7.59 -1.55 -22.30
CA ASN A 123 -8.11 -0.75 -23.41
C ASN A 123 -9.38 -1.35 -24.01
N ASN A 124 -9.46 -2.67 -24.11
CA ASN A 124 -10.64 -3.34 -24.64
C ASN A 124 -11.83 -3.25 -23.68
N TYR A 125 -11.64 -3.43 -22.37
CA TYR A 125 -12.68 -3.18 -21.38
C TYR A 125 -13.15 -1.73 -21.39
N LYS A 126 -12.23 -0.75 -21.45
CA LYS A 126 -12.57 0.67 -21.58
C LYS A 126 -13.43 0.91 -22.81
N PHE A 127 -13.04 0.38 -23.96
CA PHE A 127 -13.79 0.53 -25.20
C PHE A 127 -15.22 0.01 -25.07
N VAL A 128 -15.41 -1.15 -24.45
CA VAL A 128 -16.75 -1.68 -24.16
C VAL A 128 -17.57 -0.72 -23.29
N LEU A 129 -16.95 -0.14 -22.25
CA LEU A 129 -17.62 0.77 -21.32
C LEU A 129 -17.91 2.14 -21.96
N THR A 130 -17.03 2.69 -22.78
CA THR A 130 -17.24 4.01 -23.40
C THR A 130 -18.21 3.94 -24.56
N THR A 131 -18.11 2.91 -25.40
CA THR A 131 -18.84 2.86 -26.69
C THR A 131 -20.14 2.06 -26.61
N HIS A 132 -20.26 1.13 -25.65
CA HIS A 132 -21.41 0.22 -25.58
C HIS A 132 -22.14 0.23 -24.23
N ALA A 133 -21.87 1.17 -23.32
CA ALA A 133 -22.47 1.23 -21.98
C ALA A 133 -24.00 1.07 -21.95
N HIS A 134 -24.71 1.72 -22.87
CA HIS A 134 -26.18 1.64 -22.99
C HIS A 134 -26.72 0.26 -23.32
N SER A 135 -25.96 -0.50 -24.10
CA SER A 135 -26.36 -1.81 -24.60
C SER A 135 -25.96 -2.93 -23.62
N LEU A 136 -25.22 -2.60 -22.57
CA LEU A 136 -24.84 -3.54 -21.52
C LEU A 136 -25.98 -3.71 -20.52
N LYS A 137 -26.34 -4.98 -20.28
CA LYS A 137 -27.13 -5.34 -19.10
C LYS A 137 -26.37 -4.93 -17.83
N ASP A 138 -27.08 -4.62 -16.75
CA ASP A 138 -26.46 -4.17 -15.51
C ASP A 138 -25.39 -5.12 -14.99
N GLU A 139 -25.63 -6.43 -15.04
CA GLU A 139 -24.64 -7.45 -14.66
C GLU A 139 -23.36 -7.38 -15.52
N GLN A 140 -23.50 -7.16 -16.83
CA GLN A 140 -22.35 -7.03 -17.75
C GLN A 140 -21.60 -5.73 -17.51
N PHE A 141 -22.32 -4.62 -17.32
CA PHE A 141 -21.71 -3.33 -17.00
C PHE A 141 -20.91 -3.42 -15.70
N LEU A 142 -21.47 -4.07 -14.67
CA LEU A 142 -20.80 -4.30 -13.39
C LEU A 142 -19.53 -5.13 -13.55
N ASP A 143 -19.63 -6.32 -14.15
CA ASP A 143 -18.49 -7.23 -14.31
C ASP A 143 -17.33 -6.59 -15.10
N VAL A 144 -17.65 -5.94 -16.23
CA VAL A 144 -16.66 -5.25 -17.05
C VAL A 144 -16.04 -4.07 -16.30
N SER A 145 -16.84 -3.25 -15.61
CA SER A 145 -16.34 -2.09 -14.85
C SER A 145 -15.42 -2.52 -13.71
N GLU A 146 -15.86 -3.46 -12.89
CA GLU A 146 -15.09 -3.93 -11.73
C GLU A 146 -13.78 -4.57 -12.17
N ARG A 147 -13.82 -5.42 -13.20
CA ARG A 147 -12.60 -6.04 -13.72
C ARG A 147 -11.66 -5.02 -14.34
N CYS A 148 -12.19 -4.05 -15.10
CA CYS A 148 -11.38 -2.97 -15.67
C CYS A 148 -10.66 -2.16 -14.58
N ILE A 149 -11.38 -1.73 -13.54
CA ILE A 149 -10.83 -1.01 -12.39
C ILE A 149 -9.76 -1.85 -11.69
N GLU A 150 -10.03 -3.15 -11.45
CA GLU A 150 -9.09 -4.05 -10.80
C GLU A 150 -7.76 -4.12 -11.57
N ARG A 151 -7.83 -4.29 -12.90
CA ARG A 151 -6.66 -4.35 -13.78
C ARG A 151 -5.93 -3.01 -13.87
N MET A 152 -6.66 -1.89 -13.92
CA MET A 152 -6.07 -0.55 -13.86
C MET A 152 -5.29 -0.33 -12.57
N ARG A 153 -5.88 -0.67 -11.42
CA ARG A 153 -5.24 -0.56 -10.11
C ARG A 153 -4.01 -1.47 -10.01
N PHE A 154 -4.10 -2.70 -10.51
CA PHE A 154 -2.96 -3.61 -10.59
C PHE A 154 -1.80 -3.04 -11.43
N GLY A 155 -2.12 -2.41 -12.57
CA GLY A 155 -1.14 -1.74 -13.43
C GLY A 155 -0.63 -0.39 -12.92
N GLY A 156 -1.19 0.13 -11.82
CA GLY A 156 -0.85 1.46 -11.28
C GLY A 156 -1.56 2.63 -11.97
N TYR A 157 -2.55 2.37 -12.81
CA TYR A 157 -3.32 3.35 -13.59
C TYR A 157 -4.52 3.91 -12.80
N PHE A 158 -4.30 4.34 -11.55
CA PHE A 158 -5.37 4.77 -10.63
C PHE A 158 -6.21 5.93 -11.16
N LYS A 159 -5.56 6.93 -11.79
CA LYS A 159 -6.26 8.11 -12.33
C LYS A 159 -7.26 7.74 -13.41
N SER A 160 -6.91 6.79 -14.29
CA SER A 160 -7.77 6.31 -15.37
C SER A 160 -8.99 5.54 -14.89
N ALA A 161 -9.00 5.05 -13.64
CA ALA A 161 -10.11 4.32 -13.06
C ALA A 161 -11.22 5.23 -12.48
N ILE A 162 -10.93 6.53 -12.28
CA ILE A 162 -11.84 7.48 -11.62
C ILE A 162 -13.17 7.58 -12.37
N ASP A 163 -13.14 7.70 -13.69
CA ASP A 163 -14.37 7.93 -14.45
C ASP A 163 -15.24 6.68 -14.52
N ILE A 164 -14.64 5.48 -14.54
CA ILE A 164 -15.37 4.22 -14.42
C ILE A 164 -16.02 4.10 -13.03
N HIS A 165 -15.32 4.51 -11.96
CA HIS A 165 -15.91 4.58 -10.62
C HIS A 165 -17.12 5.53 -10.57
N LYS A 166 -17.00 6.73 -11.17
CA LYS A 166 -18.10 7.70 -11.22
C LYS A 166 -19.30 7.14 -11.99
N ALA A 167 -19.05 6.48 -13.13
CA ALA A 167 -20.10 5.84 -13.92
C ALA A 167 -20.82 4.74 -13.12
N LEU A 168 -20.08 3.91 -12.36
CA LEU A 168 -20.66 2.93 -11.44
C LEU A 168 -21.51 3.57 -10.34
N ILE A 169 -21.03 4.64 -9.71
CA ILE A 169 -21.77 5.34 -8.65
C ILE A 169 -23.05 5.97 -9.19
N LYS A 170 -22.99 6.55 -10.39
CA LYS A 170 -24.15 7.17 -11.04
C LYS A 170 -25.19 6.13 -11.45
N LYS A 171 -24.76 5.01 -12.04
CA LYS A 171 -25.66 3.91 -12.44
C LYS A 171 -26.23 3.14 -11.24
N PHE A 172 -25.48 3.02 -10.15
CA PHE A 172 -25.88 2.28 -8.95
C PHE A 172 -25.76 3.14 -7.68
N PRO A 173 -26.57 4.20 -7.54
CA PRO A 173 -26.39 5.23 -6.51
C PRO A 173 -26.62 4.72 -5.08
N ASN A 174 -27.38 3.62 -4.94
CA ASN A 174 -27.73 3.04 -3.64
C ASN A 174 -26.73 2.00 -3.11
N ASN A 175 -25.62 1.75 -3.81
CA ASN A 175 -24.59 0.83 -3.36
C ASN A 175 -23.34 1.59 -2.84
N PRO A 176 -23.07 1.57 -1.52
CA PRO A 176 -21.94 2.29 -0.94
C PRO A 176 -20.57 1.75 -1.39
N LYS A 177 -20.50 0.49 -1.87
CA LYS A 177 -19.24 -0.14 -2.30
C LYS A 177 -18.52 0.70 -3.36
N TYR A 178 -19.23 1.24 -4.36
CA TYR A 178 -18.59 1.96 -5.45
C TYR A 178 -18.02 3.30 -5.01
N ARG A 179 -18.67 3.98 -4.05
CA ARG A 179 -18.13 5.18 -3.40
C ARG A 179 -16.90 4.86 -2.55
N ASN A 180 -16.97 3.76 -1.80
CA ASN A 180 -15.85 3.26 -1.01
C ASN A 180 -14.62 2.93 -1.88
N ASP A 181 -14.82 2.25 -3.00
CA ASP A 181 -13.75 1.91 -3.94
C ASP A 181 -13.14 3.18 -4.58
N LEU A 182 -13.97 4.18 -4.93
CA LEU A 182 -13.50 5.47 -5.42
C LEU A 182 -12.66 6.22 -4.37
N ALA A 183 -13.12 6.24 -3.11
CA ALA A 183 -12.36 6.87 -2.03
C ALA A 183 -10.97 6.23 -1.87
N VAL A 184 -10.87 4.91 -1.99
CA VAL A 184 -9.58 4.20 -1.95
C VAL A 184 -8.71 4.57 -3.15
N THR A 185 -9.27 4.68 -4.35
CA THR A 185 -8.53 5.15 -5.53
C THR A 185 -7.96 6.56 -5.31
N TYR A 186 -8.73 7.48 -4.72
CA TYR A 186 -8.21 8.80 -4.34
C TYR A 186 -7.11 8.74 -3.28
N LEU A 187 -7.22 7.86 -2.28
CA LEU A 187 -6.15 7.65 -1.29
C LEU A 187 -4.85 7.15 -1.95
N PHE A 188 -4.93 6.23 -2.92
CA PHE A 188 -3.75 5.77 -3.68
C PHE A 188 -3.11 6.87 -4.53
N LEU A 189 -3.90 7.82 -5.02
CA LEU A 189 -3.43 9.02 -5.72
C LEU A 189 -2.94 10.13 -4.78
N ASN A 190 -3.03 9.93 -3.47
CA ASN A 190 -2.79 10.94 -2.45
C ASN A 190 -3.68 12.19 -2.60
N GLU A 191 -4.87 12.05 -3.20
CA GLU A 191 -5.90 13.08 -3.32
C GLU A 191 -6.81 13.09 -2.07
N ILE A 192 -6.21 13.47 -0.93
CA ILE A 192 -6.88 13.45 0.38
C ILE A 192 -8.21 14.24 0.39
N PRO A 193 -8.31 15.46 -0.19
CA PRO A 193 -9.58 16.19 -0.19
C PRO A 193 -10.71 15.44 -0.91
N SER A 194 -10.42 14.85 -2.06
CA SER A 194 -11.39 14.06 -2.85
C SER A 194 -11.84 12.83 -2.08
N ALA A 195 -10.90 12.05 -1.53
CA ALA A 195 -11.21 10.88 -0.71
C ALA A 195 -12.10 11.24 0.49
N ARG A 196 -11.78 12.33 1.19
CA ARG A 196 -12.53 12.82 2.34
C ARG A 196 -13.97 13.18 1.96
N THR A 197 -14.17 13.88 0.86
CA THR A 197 -15.51 14.26 0.39
C THR A 197 -16.36 13.03 0.13
N VAL A 198 -15.84 12.06 -0.64
CA VAL A 198 -16.57 10.83 -0.97
C VAL A 198 -16.92 10.02 0.28
N LEU A 199 -15.97 9.87 1.22
CA LEU A 199 -16.21 9.15 2.48
C LEU A 199 -17.24 9.86 3.36
N ASN A 200 -17.17 11.18 3.46
CA ASN A 200 -18.12 11.98 4.23
C ASN A 200 -19.55 11.87 3.65
N GLU A 201 -19.71 11.99 2.33
CA GLU A 201 -21.00 11.80 1.67
C GLU A 201 -21.55 10.38 1.83
N THR A 202 -20.65 9.39 1.79
CA THR A 202 -21.01 7.99 2.06
C THR A 202 -21.50 7.83 3.50
N LEU A 203 -20.82 8.40 4.49
CA LEU A 203 -21.22 8.31 5.90
C LEU A 203 -22.48 9.13 6.23
N LYS A 204 -22.77 10.20 5.49
CA LYS A 204 -24.07 10.91 5.61
C LYS A 204 -25.24 10.01 5.20
N THR A 205 -25.05 9.19 4.17
CA THR A 205 -26.11 8.33 3.62
C THR A 205 -26.16 6.97 4.32
N TRP A 206 -25.00 6.40 4.65
CA TRP A 206 -24.83 5.13 5.37
C TRP A 206 -23.93 5.32 6.60
N PRO A 207 -24.45 5.87 7.72
CA PRO A 207 -23.66 6.20 8.90
C PRO A 207 -22.96 5.02 9.58
N LYS A 208 -23.41 3.79 9.29
CA LYS A 208 -22.86 2.54 9.85
C LYS A 208 -21.96 1.79 8.87
N ASN A 209 -21.67 2.33 7.70
CA ASN A 209 -20.81 1.66 6.73
C ASN A 209 -19.39 1.52 7.29
N GLY A 210 -19.00 0.29 7.62
CA GLY A 210 -17.77 0.01 8.34
C GLY A 210 -16.53 0.39 7.54
N PHE A 211 -16.56 0.13 6.24
CA PHE A 211 -15.47 0.47 5.33
C PHE A 211 -15.22 1.98 5.27
N ALA A 212 -16.27 2.80 5.12
CA ALA A 212 -16.14 4.24 5.09
C ALA A 212 -15.62 4.78 6.44
N LEU A 213 -16.10 4.22 7.56
CA LEU A 213 -15.66 4.60 8.91
C LEU A 213 -14.15 4.40 9.10
N VAL A 214 -13.61 3.21 8.78
CA VAL A 214 -12.17 2.95 8.97
C VAL A 214 -11.30 3.81 8.05
N HIS A 215 -11.72 4.09 6.82
CA HIS A 215 -10.95 4.94 5.90
C HIS A 215 -11.03 6.42 6.28
N TYR A 216 -12.18 6.89 6.76
CA TYR A 216 -12.31 8.26 7.27
C TYR A 216 -11.50 8.44 8.56
N GLY A 217 -11.53 7.47 9.47
CA GLY A 217 -10.68 7.41 10.66
C GLY A 217 -9.19 7.45 10.32
N PHE A 218 -8.78 6.79 9.24
CA PHE A 218 -7.40 6.88 8.74
C PHE A 218 -7.01 8.31 8.35
N ILE A 219 -7.88 9.03 7.63
CA ILE A 219 -7.64 10.44 7.26
C ILE A 219 -7.56 11.32 8.52
N LEU A 220 -8.53 11.20 9.44
CA LEU A 220 -8.55 11.95 10.71
C LEU A 220 -7.24 11.78 11.49
N LYS A 221 -6.73 10.54 11.57
CA LYS A 221 -5.50 10.25 12.28
C LYS A 221 -4.26 10.79 11.58
N THR A 222 -4.12 10.53 10.28
CA THR A 222 -2.86 10.72 9.55
C THR A 222 -2.69 12.13 9.01
N VAL A 223 -3.79 12.83 8.76
CA VAL A 223 -3.79 14.18 8.17
C VAL A 223 -4.17 15.22 9.21
N ASP A 224 -5.22 14.97 9.98
CA ASP A 224 -5.76 15.98 10.91
C ASP A 224 -5.17 15.88 12.32
N ASN A 225 -4.40 14.83 12.61
CA ASN A 225 -3.92 14.47 13.95
C ASN A 225 -5.05 14.37 14.99
N ASN A 226 -6.28 14.10 14.55
CA ASN A 226 -7.43 13.93 15.44
C ASN A 226 -7.52 12.47 15.90
N HIS A 227 -6.70 12.12 16.89
CA HIS A 227 -6.55 10.75 17.38
C HIS A 227 -7.80 10.21 18.09
N ALA A 228 -8.53 11.07 18.82
CA ALA A 228 -9.72 10.66 19.56
C ALA A 228 -10.84 10.22 18.63
N GLU A 229 -11.23 11.08 17.68
CA GLU A 229 -12.30 10.77 16.73
C GLU A 229 -11.89 9.63 15.78
N ALA A 230 -10.63 9.59 15.37
CA ALA A 230 -10.12 8.47 14.56
C ALA A 230 -10.27 7.13 15.28
N ALA A 231 -9.93 7.06 16.58
CA ALA A 231 -10.08 5.83 17.35
C ALA A 231 -11.55 5.38 17.40
N ASP A 232 -12.49 6.30 17.62
CA ASP A 232 -13.92 5.98 17.64
C ASP A 232 -14.42 5.48 16.28
N MET A 233 -13.98 6.11 15.18
CA MET A 233 -14.30 5.67 13.82
C MET A 233 -13.73 4.28 13.50
N PHE A 234 -12.47 4.01 13.86
CA PHE A 234 -11.88 2.68 13.68
C PHE A 234 -12.62 1.61 14.49
N ILE A 235 -12.91 1.88 15.77
CA ILE A 235 -13.65 0.94 16.63
C ILE A 235 -15.02 0.63 16.04
N ALA A 236 -15.77 1.67 15.63
CA ALA A 236 -17.08 1.51 15.03
C ALA A 236 -17.01 0.71 13.72
N GLY A 237 -16.05 1.04 12.85
CA GLY A 237 -15.87 0.38 11.57
C GLY A 237 -15.43 -1.08 11.68
N ILE A 238 -14.43 -1.38 12.51
CA ILE A 238 -13.92 -2.74 12.72
C ILE A 238 -15.00 -3.65 13.33
N LYS A 239 -15.83 -3.12 14.25
CA LYS A 239 -16.93 -3.88 14.87
C LYS A 239 -18.00 -4.36 13.89
N THR A 240 -18.13 -3.73 12.71
CA THR A 240 -19.07 -4.17 11.68
C THR A 240 -18.70 -5.53 11.08
N LYS A 241 -17.40 -5.89 11.07
CA LYS A 241 -16.85 -7.06 10.38
C LYS A 241 -17.19 -7.13 8.88
N GLU A 242 -17.50 -6.00 8.26
CA GLU A 242 -17.69 -5.92 6.81
C GLU A 242 -16.41 -6.33 6.07
N PRO A 243 -16.50 -6.89 4.86
CA PRO A 243 -15.32 -7.17 4.04
C PRO A 243 -14.42 -5.95 3.90
N GLY A 244 -13.13 -6.12 4.20
CA GLY A 244 -12.12 -5.06 4.10
C GLY A 244 -11.90 -4.21 5.36
N VAL A 245 -12.66 -4.39 6.45
CA VAL A 245 -12.42 -3.65 7.72
C VAL A 245 -11.48 -4.36 8.69
N ILE A 246 -11.35 -5.69 8.56
CA ILE A 246 -10.37 -6.48 9.31
C ILE A 246 -9.05 -6.45 8.55
N ASP A 247 -8.29 -5.36 8.75
CA ASP A 247 -7.04 -5.08 8.05
C ASP A 247 -6.00 -4.55 9.05
N GLY A 248 -4.76 -5.04 8.92
CA GLY A 248 -3.67 -4.69 9.84
C GLY A 248 -3.40 -3.19 9.93
N ARG A 249 -3.65 -2.41 8.87
CA ARG A 249 -3.49 -0.95 8.86
C ARG A 249 -4.43 -0.28 9.85
N PHE A 250 -5.69 -0.70 9.91
CA PHE A 250 -6.69 -0.09 10.80
C PHE A 250 -6.44 -0.47 12.25
N PHE A 251 -6.09 -1.72 12.53
CA PHE A 251 -5.73 -2.15 13.88
C PHE A 251 -4.46 -1.45 14.37
N PHE A 252 -3.45 -1.29 13.49
CA PHE A 252 -2.21 -0.60 13.82
C PHE A 252 -2.48 0.87 14.16
N HIS A 253 -3.25 1.55 13.32
CA HIS A 253 -3.58 2.96 13.53
C HIS A 253 -4.55 3.21 14.67
N LEU A 254 -5.48 2.30 14.95
CA LEU A 254 -6.34 2.35 16.13
C LEU A 254 -5.53 2.28 17.41
N GLY A 255 -4.65 1.28 17.54
CA GLY A 255 -3.82 1.14 18.73
C GLY A 255 -2.88 2.33 18.93
N ASP A 256 -2.26 2.86 17.87
CA ASP A 256 -1.43 4.07 17.95
C ASP A 256 -2.26 5.30 18.35
N ALA A 257 -3.44 5.49 17.78
CA ALA A 257 -4.34 6.59 18.17
C ALA A 257 -4.75 6.50 19.65
N LEU A 258 -5.10 5.30 20.12
CA LEU A 258 -5.43 5.03 21.53
C LEU A 258 -4.25 5.31 22.46
N ASN A 259 -3.04 4.90 22.09
CA ASN A 259 -1.83 5.20 22.86
C ASN A 259 -1.63 6.73 23.01
N ARG A 260 -1.75 7.48 21.91
CA ARG A 260 -1.54 8.95 21.91
C ARG A 260 -2.56 9.71 22.75
N ILE A 261 -3.75 9.15 22.97
CA ILE A 261 -4.78 9.74 23.85
C ILE A 261 -4.80 9.12 25.26
N GLY A 262 -3.74 8.39 25.64
CA GLY A 262 -3.58 7.83 26.99
C GLY A 262 -4.41 6.57 27.28
N ARG A 263 -5.01 5.95 26.27
CA ARG A 263 -5.81 4.71 26.37
C ARG A 263 -4.97 3.45 26.05
N GLY A 264 -3.72 3.41 26.52
CA GLY A 264 -2.76 2.36 26.15
C GLY A 264 -3.15 0.94 26.55
N LYS A 265 -3.89 0.75 27.66
CA LYS A 265 -4.42 -0.57 28.04
C LYS A 265 -5.39 -1.11 26.98
N GLU A 266 -6.29 -0.26 26.49
CA GLU A 266 -7.23 -0.62 25.43
C GLU A 266 -6.52 -0.83 24.09
N ALA A 267 -5.48 -0.03 23.79
CA ALA A 267 -4.64 -0.26 22.61
C ALA A 267 -4.07 -1.69 22.59
N MET A 268 -3.57 -2.17 23.74
CA MET A 268 -3.06 -3.54 23.86
C MET A 268 -4.15 -4.60 23.64
N GLU A 269 -5.38 -4.37 24.11
CA GLU A 269 -6.51 -5.28 23.86
C GLU A 269 -6.83 -5.38 22.35
N TRP A 270 -6.77 -4.26 21.63
CA TRP A 270 -6.92 -4.25 20.17
C TRP A 270 -5.76 -4.90 19.44
N TYR A 271 -4.51 -4.75 19.92
CA TYR A 271 -3.38 -5.47 19.36
C TYR A 271 -3.49 -6.98 19.58
N ASP A 272 -3.92 -7.43 20.76
CA ASP A 272 -4.22 -8.84 21.03
C ASP A 272 -5.33 -9.36 20.11
N GLN A 273 -6.35 -8.56 19.82
CA GLN A 273 -7.36 -8.91 18.82
C GLN A 273 -6.75 -9.01 17.42
N GLY A 274 -5.90 -8.07 17.02
CA GLY A 274 -5.20 -8.10 15.73
C GLY A 274 -4.34 -9.36 15.57
N VAL A 275 -3.73 -9.86 16.63
CA VAL A 275 -3.03 -11.16 16.63
C VAL A 275 -4.00 -12.32 16.39
N LYS A 276 -5.17 -12.33 17.07
CA LYS A 276 -6.19 -13.38 16.89
C LYS A 276 -6.75 -13.42 15.47
N GLU A 277 -6.88 -12.26 14.82
CA GLU A 277 -7.29 -12.13 13.42
C GLU A 277 -6.15 -12.46 12.43
N GLY A 278 -4.94 -12.79 12.92
CA GLY A 278 -3.78 -13.11 12.08
C GLY A 278 -3.12 -11.90 11.41
N LEU A 279 -3.40 -10.69 11.88
CA LEU A 279 -2.89 -9.43 11.30
C LEU A 279 -1.47 -9.08 11.79
N PHE A 280 -1.10 -9.51 12.99
CA PHE A 280 0.20 -9.24 13.61
C PHE A 280 0.90 -10.52 14.06
N LEU A 281 2.24 -10.51 14.04
CA LEU A 281 3.06 -11.64 14.52
C LEU A 281 2.96 -11.80 16.03
N SER A 282 2.87 -10.68 16.76
CA SER A 282 2.51 -10.63 18.17
C SER A 282 1.97 -9.25 18.54
N LYS A 283 1.47 -9.09 19.75
CA LYS A 283 1.00 -7.79 20.24
C LYS A 283 2.11 -6.73 20.27
N TYR A 284 3.38 -7.15 20.34
CA TYR A 284 4.54 -6.25 20.27
C TYR A 284 5.14 -6.14 18.87
N GLN A 285 5.01 -7.15 18.00
CA GLN A 285 5.60 -7.18 16.66
C GLN A 285 4.52 -6.99 15.59
N ARG A 286 4.31 -5.74 15.19
CA ARG A 286 3.14 -5.30 14.40
C ARG A 286 3.49 -4.72 13.03
N SER A 287 4.67 -5.04 12.52
CA SER A 287 5.03 -4.77 11.12
C SER A 287 4.05 -5.44 10.16
N LEU A 288 3.82 -4.85 8.99
CA LEU A 288 2.84 -5.34 8.01
C LEU A 288 3.48 -6.03 6.79
N TYR A 289 4.78 -5.83 6.55
CA TYR A 289 5.48 -6.37 5.38
C TYR A 289 6.48 -7.45 5.78
N ASN A 290 5.99 -8.65 6.10
CA ASN A 290 6.78 -9.66 6.80
C ASN A 290 7.17 -10.87 5.95
N VAL A 291 8.18 -11.60 6.45
CA VAL A 291 8.43 -13.01 6.12
C VAL A 291 8.18 -13.83 7.39
N ASN A 292 7.14 -14.70 7.37
CA ASN A 292 6.60 -15.33 8.58
C ASN A 292 7.57 -16.27 9.32
N ARG A 293 8.52 -16.88 8.60
CA ARG A 293 9.45 -17.87 9.16
C ARG A 293 10.63 -17.25 9.94
N LEU A 294 10.81 -15.93 9.89
CA LEU A 294 11.96 -15.28 10.50
C LEU A 294 11.82 -15.29 12.03
N LYS A 295 12.91 -15.64 12.73
CA LYS A 295 13.00 -15.52 14.19
C LYS A 295 12.69 -14.09 14.63
N GLY A 296 11.67 -13.90 15.47
CA GLY A 296 11.33 -12.61 16.07
C GLY A 296 11.75 -12.55 17.52
N GLN A 297 12.62 -11.59 17.88
CA GLN A 297 12.91 -11.24 19.27
C GLN A 297 13.28 -9.75 19.39
N PRO A 298 12.99 -9.08 20.53
CA PRO A 298 13.20 -7.63 20.66
C PRO A 298 14.67 -7.22 20.56
N TRP A 299 15.54 -7.87 21.33
CA TRP A 299 16.96 -7.56 21.42
C TRP A 299 17.81 -8.69 20.85
N TRP A 300 18.90 -8.32 20.19
CA TRP A 300 19.82 -9.27 19.56
C TRP A 300 21.24 -9.04 20.06
N THR A 301 21.92 -10.13 20.39
CA THR A 301 23.37 -10.12 20.61
C THR A 301 24.10 -10.11 19.26
N HIS A 302 25.37 -9.70 19.25
CA HIS A 302 26.17 -9.67 18.03
C HIS A 302 26.26 -11.05 17.37
N ASP A 303 26.41 -12.09 18.18
CA ASP A 303 26.60 -13.46 17.70
C ASP A 303 25.31 -14.02 17.08
N GLU A 304 24.14 -13.73 17.69
CA GLU A 304 22.84 -14.14 17.14
C GLU A 304 22.55 -13.54 15.76
N THR A 305 23.11 -12.36 15.44
CA THR A 305 22.94 -11.75 14.13
C THR A 305 23.81 -12.36 13.03
N THR A 306 24.79 -13.20 13.37
CA THR A 306 25.86 -13.65 12.47
C THR A 306 26.76 -12.54 11.91
N TYR A 307 26.57 -11.28 12.33
CA TYR A 307 27.28 -10.10 11.83
C TYR A 307 28.27 -9.50 12.85
N GLN A 308 28.67 -10.30 13.85
CA GLN A 308 29.56 -9.89 14.95
C GLN A 308 30.83 -9.17 14.50
N ASP A 309 31.48 -9.62 13.41
CA ASP A 309 32.73 -9.03 12.93
C ASP A 309 32.51 -7.63 12.36
N PHE A 310 31.37 -7.41 11.71
CA PHE A 310 30.99 -6.09 11.23
C PHE A 310 30.70 -5.13 12.39
N PHE A 311 29.96 -5.57 13.41
CA PHE A 311 29.68 -4.73 14.58
C PHE A 311 30.96 -4.43 15.37
N LYS A 312 31.84 -5.41 15.59
CA LYS A 312 33.18 -5.18 16.18
C LYS A 312 34.02 -4.20 15.34
N LYS A 313 33.91 -4.25 14.00
CA LYS A 313 34.57 -3.28 13.11
C LYS A 313 34.00 -1.87 13.29
N LEU A 314 32.69 -1.70 13.43
CA LEU A 314 32.08 -0.41 13.75
C LEU A 314 32.54 0.10 15.12
N GLU A 315 32.46 -0.74 16.15
CA GLU A 315 32.92 -0.41 17.51
C GLU A 315 34.39 -0.03 17.52
N LYS A 316 35.27 -0.74 16.79
CA LYS A 316 36.71 -0.40 16.73
C LYS A 316 36.96 0.98 16.09
N ASN A 317 36.11 1.40 15.16
CA ASN A 317 36.31 2.61 14.37
C ASN A 317 35.36 3.75 14.77
N TRP A 318 34.68 3.62 15.90
CA TRP A 318 33.59 4.52 16.32
C TRP A 318 34.00 5.99 16.43
N GLN A 319 35.22 6.29 16.85
CA GLN A 319 35.70 7.66 16.99
C GLN A 319 35.79 8.36 15.64
N LYS A 320 36.29 7.68 14.60
CA LYS A 320 36.34 8.24 13.24
C LYS A 320 34.95 8.50 12.67
N ILE A 321 34.01 7.58 12.93
CA ILE A 321 32.61 7.71 12.55
C ILE A 321 31.96 8.90 13.27
N ARG A 322 32.19 9.02 14.59
CA ARG A 322 31.72 10.15 15.41
C ARG A 322 32.27 11.46 14.90
N ASP A 323 33.55 11.53 14.57
CA ASP A 323 34.20 12.76 14.16
C ASP A 323 33.64 13.27 12.82
N GLU A 324 33.34 12.39 11.85
CA GLU A 324 32.59 12.76 10.62
C GLU A 324 31.18 13.27 10.95
N GLY A 325 30.44 12.55 11.81
CA GLY A 325 29.10 12.95 12.22
C GLY A 325 29.06 14.31 12.93
N LEU A 326 30.02 14.58 13.82
CA LEU A 326 30.15 15.85 14.53
C LEU A 326 30.60 16.99 13.62
N ALA A 327 31.52 16.75 12.68
CA ALA A 327 31.93 17.75 11.69
C ALA A 327 30.74 18.20 10.84
N LEU A 328 29.84 17.27 10.49
CA LEU A 328 28.62 17.58 9.77
C LEU A 328 27.62 18.34 10.64
N LEU A 329 27.42 17.91 11.89
CA LEU A 329 26.46 18.51 12.81
C LEU A 329 26.82 19.95 13.21
N ASN A 330 28.12 20.22 13.44
CA ASN A 330 28.60 21.51 13.95
C ASN A 330 29.09 22.46 12.82
N GLY A 331 29.18 21.98 11.59
CA GLY A 331 29.69 22.72 10.44
C GLY A 331 28.62 23.16 9.45
N LYS A 332 29.05 23.43 8.22
CA LYS A 332 28.14 23.76 7.09
C LYS A 332 27.19 22.61 6.70
N GLY A 333 27.45 21.40 7.21
CA GLY A 333 26.64 20.21 6.98
C GLY A 333 25.36 20.13 7.82
N VAL A 334 25.12 21.06 8.74
CA VAL A 334 23.93 21.02 9.61
C VAL A 334 22.62 21.05 8.82
N ASN A 335 22.60 21.70 7.65
CA ASN A 335 21.46 21.76 6.76
C ASN A 335 21.16 20.42 6.04
N LEU A 336 22.10 19.47 6.09
CA LEU A 336 21.91 18.11 5.56
C LEU A 336 21.11 17.23 6.54
N PHE A 337 21.07 17.60 7.83
CA PHE A 337 20.22 16.96 8.83
C PHE A 337 18.78 17.42 8.65
N LYS A 338 17.95 16.56 8.09
CA LYS A 338 16.52 16.82 7.86
C LYS A 338 15.70 16.40 9.08
N GLN A 339 14.60 17.09 9.31
CA GLN A 339 13.60 16.67 10.31
C GLN A 339 13.09 15.27 9.95
N GLU A 340 12.81 14.48 10.98
CA GLU A 340 12.04 13.25 10.83
C GLU A 340 10.62 13.57 10.32
N ALA A 341 10.10 12.74 9.41
CA ALA A 341 8.92 13.05 8.59
C ALA A 341 7.74 12.07 8.78
N GLU A 342 7.88 11.02 9.58
CA GLU A 342 6.90 9.94 9.79
C GLU A 342 5.91 10.23 10.94
N ASN A 343 5.88 11.47 11.45
CA ASN A 343 4.98 11.90 12.54
C ASN A 343 5.08 11.03 13.81
N LEU A 344 6.29 10.53 14.08
CA LEU A 344 6.59 9.66 15.23
C LEU A 344 6.98 10.45 16.47
N LYS A 345 7.50 11.66 16.27
CA LYS A 345 7.93 12.56 17.34
C LYS A 345 6.73 13.14 18.09
N ASP A 346 6.76 13.03 19.41
CA ASP A 346 5.82 13.69 20.31
C ASP A 346 6.30 15.12 20.62
N THR A 347 7.49 15.23 21.19
CA THR A 347 8.09 16.50 21.60
C THR A 347 9.57 16.58 21.18
N GLY A 348 10.14 17.79 21.18
CA GLY A 348 11.57 18.02 20.94
C GLY A 348 12.02 18.11 19.48
N ASP A 349 13.30 17.84 19.24
CA ASP A 349 13.96 17.96 17.94
C ASP A 349 14.72 16.67 17.60
N TRP A 350 14.29 16.02 16.53
CA TRP A 350 14.88 14.80 16.00
C TRP A 350 15.18 15.00 14.52
N ARG A 351 16.46 14.87 14.17
CA ARG A 351 16.95 15.01 12.80
C ARG A 351 17.79 13.82 12.38
N GLN A 352 17.83 13.59 11.07
CA GLN A 352 18.58 12.51 10.46
C GLN A 352 19.31 12.95 9.19
N LEU A 353 20.43 12.28 8.90
CA LEU A 353 21.22 12.46 7.69
C LEU A 353 21.46 11.08 7.07
N ASP A 354 20.77 10.81 5.97
CA ASP A 354 20.85 9.53 5.27
C ASP A 354 22.16 9.39 4.49
N LEU A 355 22.81 8.24 4.66
CA LEU A 355 23.99 7.79 3.92
C LEU A 355 23.62 6.69 2.91
N TYR A 356 22.69 5.80 3.30
CA TYR A 356 22.07 4.83 2.41
C TYR A 356 20.56 4.82 2.65
N PHE A 357 19.79 4.71 1.57
CA PHE A 357 18.33 4.59 1.63
C PHE A 357 17.88 3.55 0.61
N ARG A 358 17.12 2.53 1.06
CA ARG A 358 16.64 1.43 0.21
C ARG A 358 17.77 0.77 -0.60
N GLY A 359 18.89 0.46 0.08
CA GLY A 359 20.04 -0.22 -0.53
C GLY A 359 20.80 0.62 -1.57
N ARG A 360 20.58 1.94 -1.61
CA ARG A 360 21.27 2.86 -2.52
C ARG A 360 22.10 3.85 -1.73
N ARG A 361 23.34 4.07 -2.16
CA ARG A 361 24.26 5.09 -1.61
C ARG A 361 23.70 6.48 -1.89
N HIS A 362 23.63 7.32 -0.87
CA HIS A 362 23.22 8.72 -0.96
C HIS A 362 24.43 9.63 -1.22
N SER A 363 24.21 10.81 -1.81
CA SER A 363 25.29 11.80 -2.09
C SER A 363 25.96 12.32 -0.82
N ASN A 364 25.26 12.32 0.31
CA ASN A 364 25.82 12.65 1.63
C ASN A 364 27.03 11.80 2.01
N CYS A 365 27.21 10.61 1.43
CA CYS A 365 28.40 9.81 1.65
C CYS A 365 29.71 10.48 1.24
N ASP A 366 29.66 11.50 0.38
CA ASP A 366 30.84 12.28 0.00
C ASP A 366 31.31 13.18 1.15
N GLN A 367 30.42 13.45 2.12
CA GLN A 367 30.69 14.22 3.33
C GLN A 367 31.06 13.34 4.54
N ALA A 368 30.82 12.02 4.45
CA ALA A 368 31.22 11.02 5.44
C ALA A 368 31.91 9.82 4.77
N PRO A 369 33.02 10.06 4.03
CA PRO A 369 33.64 9.05 3.17
C PRO A 369 34.18 7.84 3.94
N TYR A 370 34.70 8.04 5.15
CA TYR A 370 35.23 6.95 5.97
C TYR A 370 34.10 6.04 6.45
N THR A 371 33.03 6.62 6.99
CA THR A 371 31.83 5.89 7.41
C THR A 371 31.23 5.13 6.23
N CYS A 372 31.03 5.78 5.09
CA CYS A 372 30.44 5.12 3.93
C CYS A 372 31.32 4.04 3.30
N SER A 373 32.65 4.11 3.44
CA SER A 373 33.58 3.05 3.03
C SER A 373 33.43 1.79 3.91
N LEU A 374 33.20 1.96 5.22
CA LEU A 374 32.91 0.83 6.10
C LEU A 374 31.59 0.15 5.71
N ILE A 375 30.54 0.94 5.45
CA ILE A 375 29.22 0.44 5.07
C ILE A 375 29.24 -0.23 3.69
N SER A 376 29.90 0.37 2.69
CA SER A 376 29.97 -0.21 1.35
C SER A 376 30.63 -1.59 1.34
N SER A 377 31.60 -1.81 2.24
CA SER A 377 32.27 -3.10 2.40
C SER A 377 31.41 -4.21 3.01
N PHE A 378 30.21 -3.88 3.53
CA PHE A 378 29.32 -4.83 4.19
C PHE A 378 27.96 -4.91 3.49
N HIS A 379 27.83 -5.89 2.60
CA HIS A 379 26.67 -6.09 1.74
C HIS A 379 25.32 -6.14 2.50
N PRO A 380 25.19 -6.84 3.66
CA PRO A 380 23.92 -6.89 4.38
C PRO A 380 23.36 -5.53 4.82
N ALA A 381 24.21 -4.51 5.00
CA ALA A 381 23.78 -3.13 5.23
C ALA A 381 23.62 -2.34 3.93
N SER A 382 24.65 -2.36 3.07
CA SER A 382 24.69 -1.48 1.88
C SER A 382 23.65 -1.82 0.82
N THR A 383 23.13 -3.06 0.80
CA THR A 383 22.08 -3.50 -0.14
C THR A 383 20.75 -3.79 0.54
N CYS A 384 20.56 -3.37 1.79
CA CYS A 384 19.29 -3.52 2.49
C CYS A 384 18.22 -2.60 1.87
N THR A 385 17.43 -3.13 0.92
CA THR A 385 16.39 -2.38 0.21
C THR A 385 15.18 -2.03 1.08
N ARG A 386 15.09 -2.62 2.27
CA ARG A 386 14.09 -2.32 3.30
C ARG A 386 14.69 -1.56 4.50
N GLY A 387 15.93 -1.10 4.37
CA GLY A 387 16.70 -0.48 5.44
C GLY A 387 17.30 0.86 5.03
N GLN A 388 17.90 1.50 6.02
CA GLN A 388 18.61 2.76 5.89
C GLN A 388 19.92 2.71 6.70
N VAL A 389 20.88 3.54 6.29
CA VAL A 389 22.05 3.86 7.10
C VAL A 389 22.10 5.37 7.26
N LYS A 390 22.10 5.86 8.48
CA LYS A 390 21.95 7.30 8.76
C LYS A 390 22.56 7.71 10.08
N PHE A 391 23.09 8.93 10.12
CA PHE A 391 23.32 9.60 11.40
C PHE A 391 21.99 10.09 11.94
N SER A 392 21.73 9.86 13.22
CA SER A 392 20.53 10.35 13.90
C SER A 392 20.91 11.15 15.13
N VAL A 393 20.43 12.40 15.16
CA VAL A 393 20.62 13.32 16.29
C VAL A 393 19.28 13.62 16.95
N MET A 394 19.23 13.51 18.26
CA MET A 394 18.10 13.94 19.09
C MET A 394 18.59 14.99 20.09
N LEU A 395 17.82 16.06 20.26
CA LEU A 395 18.11 17.09 21.26
C LEU A 395 17.41 16.79 22.60
N PRO A 396 17.80 17.45 23.71
CA PRO A 396 17.09 17.40 24.98
C PRO A 396 15.57 17.58 24.85
N SER A 397 14.84 16.94 25.76
CA SER A 397 13.37 16.98 25.82
C SER A 397 12.67 16.40 24.59
N THR A 398 13.33 15.46 23.91
CA THR A 398 12.73 14.74 22.78
C THR A 398 12.09 13.44 23.27
N HIS A 399 10.85 13.22 22.87
CA HIS A 399 10.11 11.98 23.07
C HIS A 399 9.59 11.49 21.70
N VAL A 400 9.75 10.19 21.44
CA VAL A 400 9.22 9.53 20.24
C VAL A 400 8.21 8.50 20.71
N TRP A 401 6.98 8.59 20.20
CA TRP A 401 5.87 7.70 20.55
C TRP A 401 6.22 6.22 20.34
N PRO A 402 5.59 5.29 21.06
CA PRO A 402 5.68 3.86 20.78
C PRO A 402 5.28 3.56 19.33
N HIS A 403 6.17 2.94 18.56
CA HIS A 403 5.91 2.62 17.16
C HIS A 403 6.62 1.33 16.74
N CYS A 404 6.20 0.75 15.61
CA CYS A 404 6.90 -0.36 14.97
C CYS A 404 7.40 0.09 13.60
N GLY A 405 8.56 -0.42 13.20
CA GLY A 405 9.01 -0.41 11.82
C GLY A 405 8.08 -1.24 10.93
N PRO A 406 8.12 -1.01 9.61
CA PRO A 406 7.14 -1.59 8.69
C PRO A 406 7.35 -3.08 8.39
N THR A 407 8.50 -3.67 8.74
CA THR A 407 8.96 -4.97 8.24
C THR A 407 9.81 -5.73 9.26
N ASN A 408 9.61 -7.04 9.41
CA ASN A 408 10.51 -7.92 10.20
C ASN A 408 11.77 -8.37 9.41
N CYS A 409 11.86 -8.01 8.13
CA CYS A 409 12.98 -8.39 7.26
C CYS A 409 14.31 -7.67 7.54
N ARG A 410 14.40 -6.81 8.57
CA ARG A 410 15.62 -6.11 8.94
C ARG A 410 15.86 -6.17 10.45
N LEU A 411 17.13 -6.11 10.84
CA LEU A 411 17.50 -5.73 12.20
C LEU A 411 18.09 -4.33 12.17
N ARG A 412 17.82 -3.56 13.22
CA ARG A 412 18.33 -2.21 13.41
C ARG A 412 19.45 -2.22 14.44
N SER A 413 20.61 -1.69 14.04
CA SER A 413 21.73 -1.51 14.96
C SER A 413 22.00 -0.02 15.19
N HIS A 414 22.26 0.36 16.44
CA HIS A 414 22.65 1.71 16.83
C HIS A 414 24.06 1.67 17.42
N LEU A 415 25.00 2.34 16.76
CA LEU A 415 26.32 2.65 17.33
C LEU A 415 26.24 3.99 18.07
N GLY A 416 26.54 3.98 19.38
CA GLY A 416 26.60 5.21 20.17
C GLY A 416 27.81 6.08 19.80
N LEU A 417 27.58 7.36 19.49
CA LEU A 417 28.64 8.30 19.08
C LEU A 417 28.86 9.42 20.08
N VAL A 418 27.78 10.08 20.50
CA VAL A 418 27.77 11.06 21.60
C VAL A 418 26.53 10.79 22.44
N ILE A 419 26.73 10.31 23.67
CA ILE A 419 25.61 9.78 24.47
C ILE A 419 25.53 10.48 25.84
N PRO A 420 24.63 11.46 26.01
CA PRO A 420 24.34 12.00 27.33
C PRO A 420 23.60 11.00 28.21
N LYS A 421 23.75 11.17 29.52
CA LYS A 421 22.94 10.46 30.52
C LYS A 421 21.45 10.73 30.30
N ASN A 422 20.60 9.85 30.84
CA ASN A 422 19.14 9.93 30.75
C ASN A 422 18.58 9.87 29.32
N THR A 423 19.18 9.02 28.49
CA THR A 423 18.66 8.66 27.17
C THR A 423 18.30 7.18 27.15
N PHE A 424 17.09 6.85 26.70
CA PHE A 424 16.52 5.51 26.83
C PHE A 424 15.83 5.07 25.53
N LEU A 425 15.94 3.77 25.24
CA LEU A 425 15.19 3.07 24.20
C LEU A 425 14.52 1.85 24.85
N ARG A 426 13.20 1.82 24.82
CA ARG A 426 12.42 0.63 25.14
C ARG A 426 12.15 -0.14 23.86
N VAL A 427 12.35 -1.44 23.86
CA VAL A 427 11.92 -2.36 22.78
C VAL A 427 11.14 -3.49 23.44
N ALA A 428 9.87 -3.62 23.07
CA ALA A 428 8.88 -4.40 23.80
C ALA A 428 8.88 -4.03 25.31
N GLU A 429 9.27 -4.95 26.18
CA GLU A 429 9.23 -4.80 27.63
C GLU A 429 10.58 -4.38 28.24
N GLU A 430 11.66 -4.38 27.47
CA GLU A 430 13.01 -4.12 27.97
C GLU A 430 13.52 -2.74 27.52
N THR A 431 13.98 -1.94 28.51
CA THR A 431 14.56 -0.61 28.30
C THR A 431 16.07 -0.65 28.47
N ARG A 432 16.79 -0.09 27.49
CA ARG A 432 18.25 0.07 27.52
C ARG A 432 18.66 1.52 27.26
N SER A 433 19.90 1.83 27.60
CA SER A 433 20.58 3.06 27.18
C SER A 433 21.70 2.74 26.19
N TRP A 434 22.14 3.74 25.45
CA TRP A 434 23.33 3.62 24.59
C TRP A 434 24.60 3.82 25.41
N GLU A 435 25.70 3.31 24.87
CA GLU A 435 27.06 3.60 25.34
C GLU A 435 27.90 4.09 24.16
N GLU A 436 28.77 5.07 24.38
CA GLU A 436 29.68 5.54 23.34
C GLU A 436 30.61 4.41 22.87
N GLY A 437 30.71 4.24 21.56
CA GLY A 437 31.52 3.20 20.94
C GLY A 437 30.93 1.79 21.00
N LYS A 438 29.70 1.62 21.51
CA LYS A 438 29.02 0.32 21.57
C LYS A 438 27.85 0.24 20.60
N VAL A 439 27.66 -0.95 20.05
CA VAL A 439 26.53 -1.29 19.17
C VAL A 439 25.49 -2.06 19.95
N ILE A 440 24.27 -1.51 20.03
CA ILE A 440 23.08 -2.28 20.39
C ILE A 440 22.34 -2.70 19.13
N VAL A 441 21.73 -3.89 19.14
CA VAL A 441 20.94 -4.42 18.02
C VAL A 441 19.57 -4.82 18.52
N PHE A 442 18.54 -4.38 17.81
CA PHE A 442 17.16 -4.73 18.09
C PHE A 442 16.38 -4.94 16.79
N ASP A 443 15.28 -5.66 16.87
CA ASP A 443 14.32 -5.77 15.77
C ASP A 443 13.32 -4.62 15.87
N ASP A 444 13.42 -3.64 14.97
CA ASP A 444 12.56 -2.46 15.00
C ASP A 444 11.12 -2.76 14.57
N SER A 445 10.81 -3.97 14.08
CA SER A 445 9.42 -4.41 13.89
C SER A 445 8.68 -4.64 15.21
N PHE A 446 9.41 -4.80 16.31
CA PHE A 446 8.83 -4.73 17.65
C PHE A 446 8.55 -3.28 18.03
N GLU A 447 7.52 -3.07 18.83
CA GLU A 447 7.21 -1.77 19.40
C GLU A 447 8.42 -1.23 20.14
N HIS A 448 8.80 0.00 19.82
CA HIS A 448 9.87 0.70 20.49
C HIS A 448 9.54 2.17 20.70
N GLU A 449 10.13 2.73 21.75
CA GLU A 449 9.86 4.07 22.26
C GLU A 449 11.17 4.70 22.75
N VAL A 450 11.34 6.00 22.53
CA VAL A 450 12.60 6.70 22.80
C VAL A 450 12.37 7.94 23.64
N TRP A 451 13.20 8.10 24.69
CA TRP A 451 13.23 9.30 25.52
C TRP A 451 14.62 9.91 25.54
N HIS A 452 14.67 11.22 25.40
CA HIS A 452 15.86 12.03 25.62
C HIS A 452 15.64 13.05 26.74
N ASN A 453 15.89 12.62 27.98
CA ASN A 453 15.80 13.45 29.19
C ASN A 453 17.17 14.02 29.62
N GLY A 454 18.21 13.86 28.79
CA GLY A 454 19.53 14.43 28.99
C GLY A 454 19.60 15.94 28.66
N THR A 455 20.80 16.52 28.80
CA THR A 455 21.03 17.98 28.71
C THR A 455 21.81 18.45 27.48
N SER A 456 22.37 17.53 26.69
CA SER A 456 23.07 17.82 25.43
C SER A 456 22.55 16.92 24.31
N ALA A 457 22.96 17.15 23.07
CA ALA A 457 22.51 16.33 21.94
C ALA A 457 23.01 14.87 22.04
N ARG A 458 22.14 13.91 21.72
CA ARG A 458 22.49 12.50 21.52
C ARG A 458 22.68 12.20 20.04
N LEU A 459 23.86 11.74 19.66
CA LEU A 459 24.20 11.33 18.30
C LEU A 459 24.47 9.82 18.24
N VAL A 460 23.83 9.14 17.30
CA VAL A 460 24.05 7.72 16.99
C VAL A 460 24.21 7.52 15.47
N LEU A 461 24.92 6.47 15.07
CA LEU A 461 24.83 5.92 13.71
C LEU A 461 23.84 4.75 13.72
N ILE A 462 22.78 4.86 12.93
CA ILE A 462 21.82 3.79 12.70
C ILE A 462 22.27 3.02 11.45
N VAL A 463 22.39 1.70 11.56
CA VAL A 463 22.70 0.80 10.44
C VAL A 463 21.66 -0.32 10.44
N ASP A 464 20.72 -0.25 9.50
CA ASP A 464 19.81 -1.37 9.23
C ASP A 464 20.54 -2.45 8.43
N VAL A 465 20.34 -3.71 8.80
CA VAL A 465 20.91 -4.89 8.13
C VAL A 465 19.81 -5.87 7.76
N TRP A 466 19.97 -6.61 6.67
CA TRP A 466 19.08 -7.72 6.35
C TRP A 466 18.99 -8.70 7.52
N HIS A 467 17.77 -9.13 7.87
CA HIS A 467 17.58 -10.19 8.86
C HIS A 467 18.43 -11.42 8.51
N PRO A 468 19.19 -12.00 9.46
CA PRO A 468 20.22 -13.00 9.14
C PRO A 468 19.66 -14.25 8.44
N GLU A 469 18.44 -14.65 8.79
CA GLU A 469 17.78 -15.83 8.22
C GLU A 469 17.18 -15.61 6.82
N LEU A 470 17.25 -14.40 6.26
CA LEU A 470 16.85 -14.17 4.86
C LEU A 470 17.89 -14.77 3.92
N THR A 471 17.40 -15.56 2.98
CA THR A 471 18.19 -16.15 1.90
C THR A 471 18.66 -15.06 0.92
N PRO A 472 19.73 -15.32 0.14
CA PRO A 472 20.16 -14.40 -0.92
C PRO A 472 19.06 -14.12 -1.95
N GLN A 473 18.19 -15.10 -2.23
CA GLN A 473 17.09 -14.94 -3.17
C GLN A 473 16.01 -14.00 -2.62
N GLU A 474 15.60 -14.14 -1.36
CA GLU A 474 14.65 -13.21 -0.74
C GLU A 474 15.21 -11.79 -0.69
N ARG A 475 16.48 -11.60 -0.29
CA ARG A 475 17.13 -10.27 -0.29
C ARG A 475 17.14 -9.61 -1.68
N LYS A 476 17.17 -10.41 -2.75
CA LYS A 476 17.18 -9.93 -4.14
C LYS A 476 15.77 -9.57 -4.66
N TYR A 477 14.74 -10.31 -4.27
CA TYR A 477 13.40 -10.20 -4.87
C TYR A 477 12.34 -9.57 -3.98
N LEU A 478 12.59 -9.41 -2.67
CA LEU A 478 11.70 -8.63 -1.81
C LEU A 478 11.63 -7.18 -2.29
N SER A 479 10.41 -6.67 -2.44
CA SER A 479 10.17 -5.28 -2.80
C SER A 479 10.82 -4.33 -1.76
N PRO A 480 11.43 -3.22 -2.22
CA PRO A 480 11.87 -2.15 -1.32
C PRO A 480 10.69 -1.56 -0.52
N ILE A 481 10.97 -1.06 0.68
CA ILE A 481 10.00 -0.39 1.58
C ILE A 481 10.46 1.01 1.90
#